data_AF-A0A2E3BYF7-F1
#
_entry.id   AF-A0A2E3BYF7-F1
#
_cell.length_a   1.000
_cell.length_b   1.000
_cell.length_c   1.000
_cell.angle_alpha   90.00
_cell.angle_beta   90.00
_cell.angle_gamma   90.00
#
_symmetry.space_group_name_H-M   'P 1'
#
loop_
_entity.id
_entity.type
_entity.pdbx_description
1 polymer ?
#
loop_
_entity_poly.entity_id
_entity_poly.type
_entity_poly.pdbx_seq_one_letter_code
_entity_poly.pdbx_strand_id
1 'polypeptide(L)'
;MVNIFFLSKDPKKCASYYCDKHVSKIAIEIAQILCNIHQNLGYDAPYKKCKAIKQTQGVYKWILESVANYKYSAKLGLALIDEYFYRYDKNEHRTKPVLEWCLKNIPKEIPEKKMTKFKLSHRIEAFDKISTDPVLNSKFLYVELKCNGDKWSKRKVPEWFNILNEYNEKHKMKLRNKLEKLVGETLPKLSKTQVYRNHSFRRVIYDTLLRGVWNIKAKSFASYDKDKSLVSYLTLPNLYCALEIGSLLKNQKTLKELNNLSLFYRKKMKNYIENYDQKIKIPTCSNMQLNKKLK
;
A
#
# COMPACT_ATOMS: atom_id res chain seq x y z
N MET A 1 -2.67 -9.96 4.71
CA MET A 1 -1.38 -9.29 4.95
C MET A 1 -1.50 -8.58 6.27
N VAL A 2 -0.59 -8.86 7.20
CA VAL A 2 -0.53 -8.19 8.50
C VAL A 2 0.03 -6.79 8.31
N ASN A 3 -0.65 -5.76 8.82
CA ASN A 3 -0.19 -4.38 8.69
C ASN A 3 -0.70 -3.49 9.82
N ILE A 4 -0.04 -2.35 10.02
CA ILE A 4 -0.54 -1.24 10.87
C ILE A 4 -0.97 -0.11 9.92
N PHE A 5 -2.07 0.58 10.24
CA PHE A 5 -2.53 1.75 9.49
C PHE A 5 -2.26 3.03 10.30
N PHE A 6 -1.22 3.77 9.92
CA PHE A 6 -0.78 4.97 10.64
C PHE A 6 -1.65 6.20 10.29
N LEU A 7 -2.90 6.21 10.77
CA LEU A 7 -3.93 7.21 10.39
C LEU A 7 -3.88 8.53 11.20
N SER A 8 -3.11 8.57 12.28
CA SER A 8 -2.84 9.75 13.11
C SER A 8 -1.50 9.56 13.84
N LYS A 9 -0.85 10.64 14.26
CA LYS A 9 0.32 10.57 15.15
C LYS A 9 -0.05 10.31 16.62
N ASP A 10 -1.30 10.58 17.00
CA ASP A 10 -1.85 10.21 18.30
C ASP A 10 -2.49 8.81 18.21
N PRO A 11 -2.01 7.81 18.96
CA PRO A 11 -2.57 6.46 18.98
C PRO A 11 -4.07 6.39 19.27
N LYS A 12 -4.59 7.22 20.19
CA LYS A 12 -6.01 7.21 20.56
C LYS A 12 -6.88 7.69 19.41
N LYS A 13 -6.53 8.85 18.84
CA LYS A 13 -7.17 9.37 17.63
C LYS A 13 -7.04 8.39 16.46
N CYS A 14 -5.87 7.77 16.28
CA CYS A 14 -5.63 6.77 15.25
C CYS A 14 -6.58 5.56 15.41
N ALA A 15 -6.74 5.03 16.63
CA ALA A 15 -7.65 3.92 16.89
C ALA A 15 -9.12 4.29 16.58
N SER A 16 -9.56 5.49 16.97
CA SER A 16 -10.92 5.96 16.69
C SER A 16 -11.25 6.04 15.19
N TYR A 17 -10.23 6.18 14.35
CA TYR A 17 -10.38 6.23 12.90
C TYR A 17 -10.57 4.86 12.23
N TYR A 18 -10.28 3.77 12.92
CA TYR A 18 -10.42 2.44 12.33
C TYR A 18 -11.90 2.09 12.16
N CYS A 19 -12.20 1.36 11.08
CA CYS A 19 -13.51 0.76 10.88
C CYS A 19 -13.60 -0.50 11.73
N ASP A 20 -14.82 -0.91 12.03
CA ASP A 20 -15.16 -1.96 12.98
C ASP A 20 -14.36 -3.24 12.77
N LYS A 21 -14.31 -3.77 11.54
CA LYS A 21 -13.58 -5.01 11.22
C LYS A 21 -12.08 -4.96 11.53
N HIS A 22 -11.49 -3.76 11.60
CA HIS A 22 -10.06 -3.58 11.85
C HIS A 22 -9.74 -3.34 13.32
N VAL A 23 -10.70 -2.97 14.16
CA VAL A 23 -10.45 -2.62 15.57
C VAL A 23 -9.80 -3.78 16.32
N SER A 24 -10.49 -4.92 16.46
CA SER A 24 -9.93 -6.10 17.14
C SER A 24 -8.80 -6.76 16.34
N LYS A 25 -8.97 -6.89 15.02
CA LYS A 25 -8.01 -7.57 14.15
C LYS A 25 -6.62 -6.93 14.20
N ILE A 26 -6.54 -5.61 14.10
CA ILE A 26 -5.25 -4.92 14.04
C ILE A 26 -4.58 -4.88 15.41
N ALA A 27 -5.33 -4.84 16.52
CA ALA A 27 -4.75 -5.00 17.86
C ALA A 27 -4.00 -6.34 18.00
N ILE A 28 -4.59 -7.43 17.51
CA ILE A 28 -3.97 -8.77 17.49
C ILE A 28 -2.74 -8.78 16.59
N GLU A 29 -2.84 -8.22 15.38
CA GLU A 29 -1.73 -8.14 14.43
C GLU A 29 -0.53 -7.33 14.99
N ILE A 30 -0.80 -6.22 15.69
CA ILE A 30 0.22 -5.43 16.39
C ILE A 30 0.94 -6.31 17.43
N ALA A 31 0.20 -6.97 18.32
CA ALA A 31 0.79 -7.82 19.34
C ALA A 31 1.64 -8.96 18.74
N GLN A 32 1.15 -9.58 17.66
CA GLN A 32 1.91 -10.60 16.93
C GLN A 32 3.22 -10.06 16.34
N ILE A 33 3.22 -8.85 15.77
CA ILE A 33 4.45 -8.23 15.27
C ILE A 33 5.44 -7.99 16.41
N LEU A 34 4.99 -7.40 17.52
CA LEU A 34 5.85 -7.07 18.66
C LEU A 34 6.41 -8.35 19.31
N CYS A 35 5.61 -9.38 19.53
CA CYS A 35 6.08 -10.66 20.05
C CYS A 35 7.01 -11.40 19.08
N ASN A 36 6.81 -11.28 17.77
CA ASN A 36 7.75 -11.83 16.79
C ASN A 36 9.09 -11.09 16.80
N ILE A 37 9.10 -9.77 17.05
CA ILE A 37 10.34 -8.99 17.21
C ILE A 37 11.13 -9.53 18.39
N HIS A 38 10.48 -9.67 19.55
CA HIS A 38 11.07 -10.27 20.75
C HIS A 38 11.72 -11.63 20.47
N GLN A 39 10.96 -12.57 19.91
CA GLN A 39 11.45 -13.91 19.59
C GLN A 39 12.59 -13.91 18.57
N ASN A 40 12.58 -13.00 17.60
CA ASN A 40 13.66 -12.90 16.61
C ASN A 40 14.93 -12.27 17.19
N LEU A 41 14.83 -11.54 18.30
CA LEU A 41 15.96 -11.00 19.05
C LEU A 41 16.42 -11.95 20.18
N GLY A 42 15.80 -13.12 20.32
CA GLY A 42 16.19 -14.14 21.31
C GLY A 42 15.46 -14.05 22.65
N TYR A 43 14.40 -13.24 22.76
CA TYR A 43 13.59 -13.12 23.98
C TYR A 43 12.33 -14.00 23.92
N ASP A 44 11.91 -14.52 25.07
CA ASP A 44 10.60 -15.12 25.22
C ASP A 44 9.49 -14.07 25.09
N ALA A 45 8.34 -14.45 24.53
CA ALA A 45 7.21 -13.55 24.34
C ALA A 45 5.86 -14.28 24.58
N PRO A 46 4.81 -13.56 25.04
CA PRO A 46 3.53 -14.18 25.38
C PRO A 46 2.81 -14.85 24.20
N TYR A 47 2.97 -14.33 22.98
CA TYR A 47 2.41 -14.93 21.78
C TYR A 47 3.43 -15.82 21.07
N LYS A 48 2.95 -16.98 20.61
CA LYS A 48 3.70 -17.87 19.71
C LYS A 48 4.06 -17.15 18.41
N LYS A 49 5.23 -17.48 17.85
CA LYS A 49 5.72 -16.93 16.59
C LYS A 49 4.70 -17.07 15.45
N CYS A 50 4.24 -15.95 14.92
CA CYS A 50 3.33 -15.90 13.78
C CYS A 50 4.11 -15.98 12.46
N LYS A 51 3.93 -17.08 11.69
CA LYS A 51 4.64 -17.31 10.40
C LYS A 51 4.31 -16.28 9.30
N ALA A 52 3.17 -15.59 9.43
CA ALA A 52 2.71 -14.58 8.48
C ALA A 52 3.45 -13.23 8.63
N ILE A 53 4.11 -13.00 9.76
CA ILE A 53 4.97 -11.83 9.97
C ILE A 53 6.33 -12.11 9.37
N LYS A 54 6.78 -11.22 8.49
CA LYS A 54 8.09 -11.33 7.83
C LYS A 54 8.91 -10.11 8.19
N GLN A 55 10.21 -10.31 8.47
CA GLN A 55 11.13 -9.21 8.79
C GLN A 55 11.30 -8.21 7.63
N THR A 56 10.90 -8.61 6.42
CA THR A 56 10.88 -7.75 5.23
C THR A 56 9.69 -6.78 5.19
N GLN A 57 8.66 -6.95 6.03
CA GLN A 57 7.51 -6.05 6.10
C GLN A 57 7.92 -4.65 6.56
N GLY A 58 7.36 -3.61 5.92
CA GLY A 58 7.71 -2.21 6.20
C GLY A 58 7.51 -1.84 7.67
N VAL A 59 6.37 -2.25 8.25
CA VAL A 59 6.04 -2.00 9.66
C VAL A 59 6.98 -2.69 10.62
N TYR A 60 7.37 -3.95 10.33
CA TYR A 60 8.34 -4.67 11.16
C TYR A 60 9.67 -3.92 11.20
N LYS A 61 10.16 -3.49 10.04
CA LYS A 61 11.38 -2.68 9.94
C LYS A 61 11.23 -1.35 10.68
N TRP A 62 10.11 -0.65 10.48
CA TRP A 62 9.85 0.64 11.13
C TRP A 62 9.86 0.53 12.66
N ILE A 63 9.22 -0.49 13.24
CA ILE A 63 9.23 -0.70 14.69
C ILE A 63 10.65 -0.87 15.24
N LEU A 64 11.52 -1.60 14.52
CA LEU A 64 12.91 -1.80 14.91
C LEU A 64 13.79 -0.55 14.81
N GLU A 65 13.36 0.51 14.12
CA GLU A 65 14.19 1.71 13.96
C GLU A 65 14.27 2.57 15.21
N SER A 66 13.24 2.52 16.06
CA SER A 66 13.24 3.28 17.30
C SER A 66 12.26 2.77 18.36
N VAL A 67 12.65 2.96 19.62
CA VAL A 67 11.79 2.73 20.78
C VAL A 67 10.51 3.58 20.71
N ALA A 68 10.56 4.80 20.14
CA ALA A 68 9.37 5.60 19.91
C ALA A 68 8.36 4.93 18.96
N ASN A 69 8.81 4.30 17.88
CA ASN A 69 7.95 3.57 16.94
C ASN A 69 7.34 2.31 17.60
N TYR A 70 8.13 1.60 18.39
CA TYR A 70 7.67 0.46 19.19
C TYR A 70 6.59 0.87 20.19
N LYS A 71 6.87 1.89 21.01
CA LYS A 71 5.93 2.42 22.02
C LYS A 71 4.65 2.91 21.35
N TYR A 72 4.74 3.61 20.22
CA TYR A 72 3.57 4.02 19.45
C TYR A 72 2.72 2.82 19.03
N SER A 73 3.35 1.78 18.47
CA SER A 73 2.65 0.59 17.98
C SER A 73 1.91 -0.12 19.11
N ALA A 74 2.58 -0.34 20.25
CA ALA A 74 1.95 -0.97 21.41
C ALA A 74 0.81 -0.11 22.00
N LYS A 75 1.01 1.22 22.11
CA LYS A 75 -0.04 2.16 22.55
C LYS A 75 -1.24 2.19 21.60
N LEU A 76 -1.01 2.09 20.29
CA LEU A 76 -2.08 1.97 19.31
C LEU A 76 -2.85 0.66 19.48
N GLY A 77 -2.15 -0.46 19.73
CA GLY A 77 -2.79 -1.73 20.04
C GLY A 77 -3.72 -1.62 21.25
N LEU A 78 -3.27 -0.96 22.33
CA LEU A 78 -4.09 -0.74 23.53
C LEU A 78 -5.29 0.18 23.25
N ALA A 79 -5.07 1.29 22.54
CA ALA A 79 -6.16 2.18 22.16
C ALA A 79 -7.20 1.50 21.24
N LEU A 80 -6.79 0.55 20.40
CA LEU A 80 -7.70 -0.28 19.61
C LEU A 80 -8.50 -1.25 20.49
N ILE A 81 -7.93 -1.76 21.57
CA ILE A 81 -8.68 -2.56 22.56
C ILE A 81 -9.70 -1.70 23.30
N ASP A 82 -9.34 -0.47 23.68
CA ASP A 82 -10.29 0.47 24.28
C ASP A 82 -11.44 0.80 23.31
N GLU A 83 -11.15 1.00 22.02
CA GLU A 83 -12.18 1.13 20.99
C GLU A 83 -13.03 -0.14 20.86
N TYR A 84 -12.44 -1.33 20.96
CA TYR A 84 -13.19 -2.59 20.94
C TYR A 84 -14.18 -2.66 22.13
N PHE A 85 -13.73 -2.31 23.33
CA PHE A 85 -14.58 -2.25 24.52
C PHE A 85 -15.75 -1.30 24.33
N TYR A 86 -15.47 -0.09 23.87
CA TYR A 86 -16.47 0.93 23.61
C TYR A 86 -17.48 0.49 22.54
N ARG A 87 -17.02 0.02 21.38
CA ARG A 87 -17.90 -0.26 20.22
C ARG A 87 -18.74 -1.53 20.37
N TYR A 88 -18.23 -2.52 21.08
CA TYR A 88 -18.86 -3.85 21.17
C TYR A 88 -19.38 -4.20 22.57
N ASP A 89 -19.39 -3.24 23.50
CA ASP A 89 -19.82 -3.42 24.90
C ASP A 89 -19.11 -4.61 25.56
N LYS A 90 -17.78 -4.60 25.44
CA LYS A 90 -16.88 -5.60 26.02
C LYS A 90 -16.00 -4.95 27.08
N ASN A 91 -15.49 -5.75 27.98
CA ASN A 91 -14.59 -5.33 29.06
C ASN A 91 -13.29 -6.16 29.11
N GLU A 92 -13.21 -7.24 28.35
CA GLU A 92 -12.05 -8.13 28.30
C GLU A 92 -11.59 -8.41 26.87
N HIS A 93 -10.26 -8.43 26.69
CA HIS A 93 -9.63 -8.81 25.43
C HIS A 93 -8.30 -9.49 25.71
N ARG A 94 -8.12 -10.74 25.25
CA ARG A 94 -6.93 -11.57 25.54
C ARG A 94 -5.60 -10.95 25.09
N THR A 95 -5.63 -10.03 24.13
CA THR A 95 -4.44 -9.32 23.64
C THR A 95 -4.01 -8.15 24.54
N LYS A 96 -4.87 -7.65 25.43
CA LYS A 96 -4.56 -6.52 26.33
C LYS A 96 -3.32 -6.78 27.18
N PRO A 97 -3.25 -7.87 27.98
CA PRO A 97 -2.07 -8.15 28.80
C PRO A 97 -0.80 -8.36 27.97
N VAL A 98 -0.92 -8.82 26.72
CA VAL A 98 0.23 -9.02 25.81
C VAL A 98 0.83 -7.69 25.38
N LEU A 99 -0.01 -6.71 25.03
CA LEU A 99 0.44 -5.38 24.65
C LEU A 99 1.01 -4.61 25.86
N GLU A 100 0.42 -4.79 27.04
CA GLU A 100 0.96 -4.25 28.29
C GLU A 100 2.33 -4.87 28.61
N TRP A 101 2.48 -6.19 28.43
CA TRP A 101 3.77 -6.87 28.56
C TRP A 101 4.79 -6.32 27.57
N CYS A 102 4.43 -6.10 26.30
CA CYS A 102 5.31 -5.50 25.31
C CYS A 102 5.78 -4.10 25.72
N LEU A 103 4.91 -3.26 26.30
CA LEU A 103 5.31 -1.92 26.77
C LEU A 103 6.28 -1.96 27.96
N LYS A 104 6.16 -2.97 28.82
CA LYS A 104 7.04 -3.15 29.97
C LYS A 104 8.38 -3.79 29.58
N ASN A 105 8.40 -4.60 28.53
CA ASN A 105 9.56 -5.34 28.06
C ASN A 105 9.91 -4.86 26.66
N ILE A 106 10.58 -3.72 26.53
CA ILE A 106 11.07 -3.26 25.22
C ILE A 106 12.48 -3.83 25.03
N PRO A 107 12.78 -4.54 23.92
CA PRO A 107 14.13 -5.08 23.69
C PRO A 107 15.18 -3.98 23.62
N LYS A 108 16.32 -4.20 24.28
CA LYS A 108 17.44 -3.24 24.34
C LYS A 108 18.13 -3.00 23.00
N GLU A 109 17.96 -3.92 22.05
CA GLU A 109 18.51 -3.85 20.70
C GLU A 109 17.79 -2.81 19.83
N ILE A 110 16.56 -2.41 20.23
CA ILE A 110 15.84 -1.35 19.52
C ILE A 110 16.45 0.00 19.93
N PRO A 111 16.89 0.85 18.99
CA PRO A 111 17.55 2.11 19.33
C PRO A 111 16.64 3.10 20.06
N GLU A 112 17.14 3.74 21.12
CA GLU A 112 16.44 4.84 21.80
C GLU A 112 16.50 6.12 20.94
N LYS A 113 15.61 6.19 19.94
CA LYS A 113 15.49 7.31 19.00
C LYS A 113 14.08 7.87 19.00
N LYS A 114 13.94 9.10 18.50
CA LYS A 114 12.63 9.72 18.20
C LYS A 114 11.89 8.92 17.12
N MET A 115 10.60 9.22 16.95
CA MET A 115 9.74 8.59 15.93
C MET A 115 10.36 8.77 14.53
N THR A 116 10.53 7.69 13.79
CA THR A 116 11.02 7.76 12.39
C THR A 116 9.85 7.76 11.41
N LYS A 117 10.13 8.05 10.13
CA LYS A 117 9.11 8.04 9.08
C LYS A 117 8.50 6.64 8.93
N PHE A 118 7.17 6.55 9.04
CA PHE A 118 6.42 5.30 8.83
C PHE A 118 6.73 4.67 7.46
N LYS A 119 6.83 3.34 7.42
CA LYS A 119 7.20 2.59 6.21
C LYS A 119 6.09 1.64 5.77
N LEU A 120 5.65 1.77 4.53
CA LEU A 120 4.78 0.77 3.92
C LEU A 120 5.58 -0.41 3.37
N SER A 121 4.91 -1.56 3.24
CA SER A 121 5.53 -2.74 2.61
C SER A 121 5.61 -2.57 1.10
N HIS A 122 6.63 -3.14 0.44
CA HIS A 122 6.87 -3.04 -1.01
C HIS A 122 5.59 -3.17 -1.86
N ARG A 123 4.70 -4.12 -1.55
CA ARG A 123 3.47 -4.36 -2.33
C ARG A 123 2.52 -3.15 -2.41
N ILE A 124 2.66 -2.19 -1.51
CA ILE A 124 1.83 -0.99 -1.38
C ILE A 124 2.68 0.28 -1.25
N GLU A 125 3.98 0.22 -1.56
CA GLU A 125 4.92 1.36 -1.44
C GLU A 125 4.59 2.50 -2.41
N ALA A 126 3.80 2.25 -3.45
CA ALA A 126 3.31 3.29 -4.34
C ALA A 126 2.52 4.38 -3.57
N PHE A 127 1.90 4.03 -2.45
CA PHE A 127 1.24 5.01 -1.57
C PHE A 127 2.23 5.90 -0.81
N ASP A 128 3.45 5.44 -0.52
CA ASP A 128 4.48 6.24 0.17
C ASP A 128 4.99 7.43 -0.66
N LYS A 129 4.66 7.43 -1.94
CA LYS A 129 5.07 8.46 -2.90
C LYS A 129 3.96 9.49 -3.16
N ILE A 130 2.76 9.35 -2.59
CA ILE A 130 1.66 10.31 -2.80
C ILE A 130 1.97 11.66 -2.14
N SER A 131 2.50 11.63 -0.92
CA SER A 131 2.83 12.82 -0.12
C SER A 131 4.10 12.59 0.69
N THR A 132 4.72 13.67 1.14
CA THR A 132 5.79 13.63 2.15
C THR A 132 5.24 13.25 3.53
N ASP A 133 3.94 13.47 3.79
CA ASP A 133 3.27 13.10 5.03
C ASP A 133 2.87 11.60 5.06
N PRO A 134 3.49 10.78 5.92
CA PRO A 134 3.15 9.36 6.04
C PRO A 134 1.71 9.11 6.54
N VAL A 135 1.11 10.05 7.28
CA VAL A 135 -0.27 9.91 7.74
C VAL A 135 -1.22 9.99 6.55
N LEU A 136 -1.07 11.01 5.70
CA LEU A 136 -1.87 11.14 4.49
C LEU A 136 -1.71 9.92 3.56
N ASN A 137 -0.49 9.44 3.35
CA ASN A 137 -0.23 8.23 2.55
C ASN A 137 -0.96 7.01 3.10
N SER A 138 -0.92 6.83 4.42
CA SER A 138 -1.63 5.74 5.12
C SER A 138 -3.15 5.87 5.00
N LYS A 139 -3.69 7.09 5.03
CA LYS A 139 -5.13 7.35 4.82
C LYS A 139 -5.56 7.01 3.39
N PHE A 140 -4.80 7.39 2.36
CA PHE A 140 -5.06 7.00 0.98
C PHE A 140 -5.11 5.47 0.82
N LEU A 141 -4.10 4.78 1.36
CA LEU A 141 -4.04 3.32 1.38
C LEU A 141 -5.28 2.72 2.06
N TYR A 142 -5.68 3.29 3.20
CA TYR A 142 -6.75 2.77 4.02
C TYR A 142 -8.12 2.92 3.35
N VAL A 143 -8.39 4.08 2.76
CA VAL A 143 -9.61 4.34 1.96
C VAL A 143 -9.65 3.39 0.77
N GLU A 144 -8.56 3.29 0.02
CA GLU A 144 -8.58 2.61 -1.28
C GLU A 144 -8.50 1.09 -1.21
N LEU A 145 -7.74 0.53 -0.27
CA LEU A 145 -7.46 -0.91 -0.23
C LEU A 145 -8.03 -1.63 0.99
N LYS A 146 -8.51 -0.91 2.00
CA LYS A 146 -8.87 -1.51 3.30
C LYS A 146 -10.34 -1.31 3.64
N CYS A 147 -10.94 -0.23 3.16
CA CYS A 147 -12.34 0.05 3.41
C CYS A 147 -13.19 -0.20 2.15
N ASN A 148 -14.21 -1.03 2.25
CA ASN A 148 -15.18 -1.29 1.20
C ASN A 148 -16.56 -1.49 1.82
N GLY A 149 -17.33 -0.41 1.95
CA GLY A 149 -18.64 -0.43 2.62
C GLY A 149 -18.58 -0.75 4.12
N ASP A 150 -17.43 -0.51 4.76
CA ASP A 150 -17.23 -0.81 6.18
C ASP A 150 -17.93 0.19 7.10
N LYS A 151 -18.20 -0.25 8.34
CA LYS A 151 -18.93 0.49 9.37
C LYS A 151 -18.02 1.05 10.46
N TRP A 152 -18.50 2.10 11.11
CA TRP A 152 -17.92 2.70 12.31
C TRP A 152 -18.99 2.75 13.40
N SER A 153 -19.28 1.62 14.03
CA SER A 153 -20.32 1.55 15.07
C SER A 153 -19.95 2.44 16.26
N LYS A 154 -20.94 3.16 16.81
CA LYS A 154 -20.79 4.14 17.92
C LYS A 154 -19.78 5.27 17.67
N ARG A 155 -19.30 5.43 16.44
CA ARG A 155 -18.41 6.52 15.99
C ARG A 155 -19.00 7.13 14.71
N LYS A 156 -18.62 8.37 14.43
CA LYS A 156 -18.87 8.94 13.10
C LYS A 156 -17.78 8.46 12.15
N VAL A 157 -18.12 8.26 10.87
CA VAL A 157 -17.11 8.06 9.83
C VAL A 157 -16.18 9.28 9.85
N PRO A 158 -14.85 9.10 9.86
CA PRO A 158 -13.93 10.23 9.90
C PRO A 158 -14.13 11.15 8.70
N GLU A 159 -14.20 12.46 8.91
CA GLU A 159 -14.44 13.43 7.82
C GLU A 159 -13.43 13.29 6.67
N TRP A 160 -12.15 13.12 7.02
CA TRP A 160 -11.08 12.91 6.04
C TRP A 160 -11.31 11.67 5.16
N PHE A 161 -12.03 10.66 5.66
CA PHE A 161 -12.31 9.43 4.91
C PHE A 161 -13.22 9.73 3.72
N ASN A 162 -14.32 10.46 3.95
CA ASN A 162 -15.27 10.83 2.90
C ASN A 162 -14.61 11.73 1.86
N ILE A 163 -13.84 12.74 2.32
CA ILE A 163 -13.10 13.66 1.43
C ILE A 163 -12.13 12.88 0.53
N LEU A 164 -11.35 11.95 1.09
CA LEU A 164 -10.41 11.15 0.31
C LEU A 164 -11.11 10.14 -0.60
N ASN A 165 -12.23 9.57 -0.18
CA ASN A 165 -13.00 8.63 -0.99
C ASN A 165 -13.55 9.32 -2.24
N GLU A 166 -14.19 10.48 -2.08
CA GLU A 166 -14.68 11.29 -3.19
C GLU A 166 -13.53 11.72 -4.13
N TYR A 167 -12.42 12.18 -3.55
CA TYR A 167 -11.24 12.54 -4.32
C TYR A 167 -10.72 11.36 -5.14
N ASN A 168 -10.60 10.18 -4.53
CA ASN A 168 -10.12 8.97 -5.17
C ASN A 168 -11.00 8.57 -6.35
N GLU A 169 -12.32 8.50 -6.16
CA GLU A 169 -13.24 8.11 -7.24
C GLU A 169 -13.17 9.07 -8.43
N LYS A 170 -13.22 10.38 -8.16
CA LYS A 170 -13.14 11.41 -9.21
C LYS A 170 -11.81 11.35 -9.97
N HIS A 171 -10.69 11.23 -9.27
CA HIS A 171 -9.36 11.22 -9.91
C HIS A 171 -9.06 9.92 -10.63
N LYS A 172 -9.49 8.77 -10.10
CA LYS A 172 -9.40 7.50 -10.79
C LYS A 172 -10.17 7.55 -12.10
N MET A 173 -11.42 7.99 -12.10
CA MET A 173 -12.22 8.14 -13.32
C MET A 173 -11.51 9.03 -14.36
N LYS A 174 -11.01 10.19 -13.95
CA LYS A 174 -10.27 11.11 -14.84
C LYS A 174 -9.02 10.46 -15.43
N LEU A 175 -8.21 9.77 -14.61
CA LEU A 175 -6.98 9.11 -15.07
C LEU A 175 -7.28 7.93 -15.99
N ARG A 176 -8.33 7.14 -15.70
CA ARG A 176 -8.79 6.06 -16.57
C ARG A 176 -9.17 6.62 -17.94
N ASN A 177 -10.03 7.62 -18.02
CA ASN A 177 -10.44 8.22 -19.30
C ASN A 177 -9.25 8.77 -20.09
N LYS A 178 -8.28 9.39 -19.42
CA LYS A 178 -7.03 9.84 -20.07
C LYS A 178 -6.21 8.67 -20.61
N LEU A 179 -6.05 7.60 -19.84
CA LEU A 179 -5.30 6.42 -20.24
C LEU A 179 -5.97 5.70 -21.42
N GLU A 180 -7.29 5.57 -21.38
CA GLU A 180 -8.12 5.02 -22.46
C GLU A 180 -7.92 5.81 -23.76
N LYS A 181 -8.05 7.14 -23.72
CA LYS A 181 -7.83 8.02 -24.88
C LYS A 181 -6.40 7.93 -25.41
N LEU A 182 -5.42 7.92 -24.51
CA LEU A 182 -4.01 7.81 -24.88
C LEU A 182 -3.74 6.51 -25.65
N VAL A 183 -4.25 5.39 -25.15
CA VAL A 183 -4.04 4.06 -25.73
C VAL A 183 -4.88 3.81 -26.97
N GLY A 184 -6.13 4.29 -26.98
CA GLY A 184 -7.10 4.03 -28.05
C GLY A 184 -6.97 4.96 -29.25
N GLU A 185 -6.50 6.19 -29.05
CA GLU A 185 -6.48 7.21 -30.11
C GLU A 185 -5.08 7.76 -30.37
N THR A 186 -4.32 8.09 -29.32
CA THR A 186 -3.07 8.86 -29.47
C THR A 186 -1.90 7.97 -29.90
N LEU A 187 -1.63 6.89 -29.15
CA LEU A 187 -0.50 6.00 -29.41
C LEU A 187 -0.61 5.26 -30.76
N PRO A 188 -1.80 4.77 -31.19
CA PRO A 188 -1.94 4.15 -32.51
C PRO A 188 -1.57 5.08 -33.67
N LYS A 189 -1.91 6.37 -33.58
CA LYS A 189 -1.57 7.38 -34.60
C LYS A 189 -0.08 7.69 -34.67
N LEU A 190 0.63 7.56 -33.55
CA LEU A 190 2.05 7.89 -33.46
C LEU A 190 2.96 6.70 -33.74
N SER A 191 2.47 5.47 -33.56
CA SER A 191 3.32 4.28 -33.65
C SER A 191 3.73 3.96 -35.08
N LYS A 192 5.04 3.84 -35.26
CA LYS A 192 5.68 3.32 -36.48
C LYS A 192 6.35 1.96 -36.22
N THR A 193 5.93 1.27 -35.16
CA THR A 193 6.50 0.00 -34.71
C THR A 193 5.51 -1.16 -34.91
N GLN A 194 5.94 -2.38 -34.61
CA GLN A 194 5.06 -3.56 -34.55
C GLN A 194 3.97 -3.46 -33.46
N VAL A 195 4.07 -2.49 -32.55
CA VAL A 195 3.06 -2.21 -31.51
C VAL A 195 2.09 -1.15 -32.03
N TYR A 196 0.98 -1.57 -32.64
CA TYR A 196 -0.02 -0.64 -33.19
C TYR A 196 -1.43 -0.85 -32.62
N ARG A 197 -1.68 -2.00 -31.98
CA ARG A 197 -3.00 -2.34 -31.43
C ARG A 197 -3.15 -1.84 -29.98
N ASN A 198 -4.36 -1.40 -29.63
CA ASN A 198 -4.70 -0.88 -28.30
C ASN A 198 -4.27 -1.82 -27.16
N HIS A 199 -4.55 -3.12 -27.29
CA HIS A 199 -4.19 -4.11 -26.27
C HIS A 199 -2.67 -4.29 -26.11
N SER A 200 -1.89 -4.06 -27.17
CA SER A 200 -0.43 -4.16 -27.13
C SER A 200 0.17 -3.01 -26.32
N PHE A 201 -0.32 -1.78 -26.49
CA PHE A 201 0.10 -0.65 -25.64
C PHE A 201 -0.23 -0.89 -24.17
N ARG A 202 -1.46 -1.34 -23.87
CA ARG A 202 -1.84 -1.70 -22.49
C ARG A 202 -0.89 -2.73 -21.90
N ARG A 203 -0.54 -3.75 -22.70
CA ARG A 203 0.36 -4.82 -22.27
C ARG A 203 1.71 -4.24 -21.87
N VAL A 204 2.32 -3.40 -22.72
CA VAL A 204 3.59 -2.74 -22.41
C VAL A 204 3.48 -1.92 -21.13
N ILE A 205 2.44 -1.10 -21.00
CA ILE A 205 2.21 -0.26 -19.81
C ILE A 205 2.13 -1.10 -18.53
N TYR A 206 1.33 -2.17 -18.53
CA TYR A 206 1.14 -2.99 -17.33
C TYR A 206 2.35 -3.85 -17.00
N ASP A 207 3.03 -4.39 -18.01
CA ASP A 207 4.24 -5.17 -17.82
C ASP A 207 5.34 -4.29 -17.24
N THR A 208 5.50 -3.05 -17.70
CA THR A 208 6.43 -2.07 -17.11
C THR A 208 6.00 -1.68 -15.68
N LEU A 209 4.73 -1.34 -15.47
CA LEU A 209 4.22 -0.92 -14.15
C LEU A 209 4.39 -2.02 -13.10
N LEU A 210 4.09 -3.26 -13.47
CA LEU A 210 4.02 -4.39 -12.55
C LEU A 210 5.24 -5.30 -12.64
N ARG A 211 6.26 -4.93 -13.42
CA ARG A 211 7.51 -5.69 -13.65
C ARG A 211 7.24 -7.15 -14.03
N GLY A 212 6.39 -7.35 -15.03
CA GLY A 212 6.10 -8.67 -15.59
C GLY A 212 5.24 -9.60 -14.72
N VAL A 213 5.00 -9.28 -13.44
CA VAL A 213 4.18 -10.12 -12.54
C VAL A 213 2.70 -9.71 -12.53
N TRP A 214 2.22 -9.08 -13.60
CA TRP A 214 0.85 -8.56 -13.67
C TRP A 214 -0.21 -9.67 -13.52
N ASN A 215 0.01 -10.84 -14.11
CA ASN A 215 -0.88 -12.00 -14.05
C ASN A 215 -1.04 -12.55 -12.63
N ILE A 216 0.04 -12.51 -11.84
CA ILE A 216 0.05 -12.90 -10.42
C ILE A 216 -0.61 -11.82 -9.58
N LYS A 217 -0.26 -10.54 -9.81
CA LYS A 217 -0.83 -9.41 -9.06
C LYS A 217 -2.32 -9.19 -9.33
N ALA A 218 -2.76 -9.36 -10.57
CA ALA A 218 -4.15 -9.19 -10.98
C ALA A 218 -5.08 -10.11 -10.16
N LYS A 219 -4.71 -11.39 -10.06
CA LYS A 219 -5.41 -12.40 -9.25
C LYS A 219 -5.40 -12.13 -7.74
N SER A 220 -4.56 -11.21 -7.27
CA SER A 220 -4.48 -10.84 -5.85
C SER A 220 -5.35 -9.64 -5.49
N PHE A 221 -5.95 -8.96 -6.47
CA PHE A 221 -6.92 -7.90 -6.20
C PHE A 221 -8.24 -8.51 -5.69
N ALA A 222 -8.83 -7.86 -4.69
CA ALA A 222 -10.15 -8.24 -4.22
C ALA A 222 -11.16 -8.08 -5.37
N SER A 223 -12.04 -9.07 -5.53
CA SER A 223 -13.06 -9.09 -6.58
C SER A 223 -12.49 -9.07 -8.01
N TYR A 224 -11.32 -9.66 -8.22
CA TYR A 224 -10.78 -9.85 -9.57
C TYR A 224 -11.72 -10.70 -10.43
N ASP A 225 -12.21 -10.06 -11.48
CA ASP A 225 -12.99 -10.63 -12.56
C ASP A 225 -12.15 -10.57 -13.84
N LYS A 226 -11.95 -11.74 -14.45
CA LYS A 226 -11.13 -11.96 -15.65
C LYS A 226 -11.68 -11.22 -16.87
N ASP A 227 -12.97 -10.90 -16.87
CA ASP A 227 -13.68 -10.28 -17.98
C ASP A 227 -13.59 -8.74 -17.90
N LYS A 228 -13.11 -8.19 -16.78
CA LYS A 228 -12.85 -6.75 -16.62
C LYS A 228 -11.42 -6.38 -16.97
N SER A 229 -11.27 -5.23 -17.63
CA SER A 229 -9.96 -4.64 -17.94
C SER A 229 -9.15 -4.36 -16.67
N LEU A 230 -7.84 -4.65 -16.70
CA LEU A 230 -6.93 -4.42 -15.57
C LEU A 230 -6.96 -2.96 -15.06
N VAL A 231 -7.23 -2.00 -15.95
CA VAL A 231 -7.39 -0.56 -15.61
C VAL A 231 -8.40 -0.35 -14.48
N SER A 232 -9.45 -1.16 -14.43
CA SER A 232 -10.50 -1.05 -13.42
C SER A 232 -10.02 -1.39 -12.00
N TYR A 233 -8.95 -2.19 -11.88
CA TYR A 233 -8.39 -2.64 -10.59
C TYR A 233 -7.18 -1.83 -10.14
N LEU A 234 -6.63 -0.98 -11.00
CA LEU A 234 -5.49 -0.15 -10.63
C LEU A 234 -5.91 0.88 -9.59
N THR A 235 -5.10 0.96 -8.53
CA THR A 235 -5.21 2.00 -7.52
C THR A 235 -4.89 3.37 -8.11
N LEU A 236 -5.26 4.45 -7.42
CA LEU A 236 -4.98 5.82 -7.82
C LEU A 236 -3.48 6.05 -8.15
N PRO A 237 -2.51 5.70 -7.27
CA PRO A 237 -1.10 5.86 -7.62
C PRO A 237 -0.68 4.99 -8.81
N ASN A 238 -1.25 3.79 -8.96
CA ASN A 238 -0.94 2.91 -10.09
C ASN A 238 -1.50 3.44 -11.41
N LEU A 239 -2.70 4.06 -11.41
CA LEU A 239 -3.28 4.73 -12.58
C LEU A 239 -2.44 5.93 -13.01
N TYR A 240 -1.95 6.71 -12.04
CA TYR A 240 -1.04 7.81 -12.32
C TYR A 240 0.23 7.29 -13.01
N CYS A 241 0.91 6.31 -12.41
CA CYS A 241 2.11 5.72 -13.00
C CYS A 241 1.82 5.07 -14.38
N ALA A 242 0.68 4.42 -14.56
CA ALA A 242 0.29 3.85 -15.85
C ALA A 242 0.15 4.93 -16.95
N LEU A 243 -0.42 6.09 -16.61
CA LEU A 243 -0.56 7.21 -17.55
C LEU A 243 0.78 7.84 -17.89
N GLU A 244 1.68 7.97 -16.92
CA GLU A 244 3.05 8.46 -17.14
C GLU A 244 3.83 7.49 -18.04
N ILE A 245 3.79 6.18 -17.75
CA ILE A 245 4.42 5.15 -18.61
C ILE A 245 3.83 5.22 -20.02
N GLY A 246 2.50 5.29 -20.15
CA GLY A 246 1.85 5.43 -21.44
C GLY A 246 2.29 6.68 -22.20
N SER A 247 2.56 7.79 -21.50
CA SER A 247 3.03 9.03 -22.13
C SER A 247 4.44 8.89 -22.68
N LEU A 248 5.31 8.11 -22.02
CA LEU A 248 6.64 7.77 -22.53
C LEU A 248 6.58 6.99 -23.85
N LEU A 249 5.51 6.20 -24.07
CA LEU A 249 5.34 5.41 -25.30
C LEU A 249 5.08 6.25 -26.55
N LYS A 250 4.86 7.58 -26.42
CA LYS A 250 4.82 8.49 -27.58
C LYS A 250 6.17 8.54 -28.30
N ASN A 251 7.27 8.34 -27.57
CA ASN A 251 8.61 8.23 -28.14
C ASN A 251 8.83 6.82 -28.70
N GLN A 252 9.17 6.72 -29.98
CA GLN A 252 9.31 5.42 -30.68
C GLN A 252 10.46 4.57 -30.14
N LYS A 253 11.58 5.18 -29.72
CA LYS A 253 12.70 4.47 -29.12
C LYS A 253 12.28 3.86 -27.79
N THR A 254 11.64 4.64 -26.93
CA THR A 254 11.14 4.16 -25.63
C THR A 254 10.06 3.08 -25.79
N LEU A 255 9.15 3.24 -26.77
CA LEU A 255 8.16 2.22 -27.09
C LEU A 255 8.82 0.88 -27.47
N LYS A 256 9.85 0.91 -28.33
CA LYS A 256 10.59 -0.29 -28.74
C LYS A 256 11.30 -0.94 -27.54
N GLU A 257 11.95 -0.14 -26.70
CA GLU A 257 12.66 -0.63 -25.51
C GLU A 257 11.71 -1.28 -24.50
N LEU A 258 10.61 -0.60 -24.12
CA LEU A 258 9.65 -1.14 -23.16
C LEU A 258 8.87 -2.33 -23.72
N ASN A 259 8.62 -2.39 -25.04
CA ASN A 259 8.04 -3.57 -25.66
C ASN A 259 8.97 -4.79 -25.60
N ASN A 260 10.28 -4.60 -25.83
CA ASN A 260 11.26 -5.68 -25.68
C ASN A 260 11.31 -6.20 -24.25
N LEU A 261 11.28 -5.30 -23.26
CA LEU A 261 11.17 -5.69 -21.84
C LEU A 261 9.87 -6.48 -21.55
N SER A 262 8.73 -6.02 -22.08
CA SER A 262 7.46 -6.75 -21.97
C SER A 262 7.53 -8.16 -22.60
N LEU A 263 8.21 -8.32 -23.74
CA LEU A 263 8.41 -9.62 -24.37
C LEU A 263 9.34 -10.52 -23.53
N PHE A 264 10.39 -9.95 -22.95
CA PHE A 264 11.29 -10.64 -22.04
C PHE A 264 10.56 -11.18 -20.81
N TYR A 265 9.76 -10.36 -20.12
CA TYR A 265 8.96 -10.82 -18.97
C TYR A 265 8.02 -11.97 -19.32
N ARG A 266 7.55 -12.04 -20.57
CA ARG A 266 6.68 -13.10 -21.07
C ARG A 266 7.43 -14.31 -21.61
N LYS A 267 8.75 -14.38 -21.43
CA LYS A 267 9.64 -15.42 -21.97
C LYS A 267 9.53 -15.55 -23.50
N LYS A 268 9.14 -14.48 -24.20
CA LYS A 268 9.08 -14.41 -25.66
C LYS A 268 10.36 -13.88 -26.29
N MET A 269 11.33 -13.47 -25.47
CA MET A 269 12.66 -13.03 -25.87
C MET A 269 13.68 -13.62 -24.90
N LYS A 270 14.67 -14.37 -25.40
CA LYS A 270 15.65 -15.10 -24.56
C LYS A 270 16.83 -14.24 -24.09
N ASN A 271 17.24 -13.25 -24.89
CA ASN A 271 18.50 -12.50 -24.70
C ASN A 271 18.27 -11.00 -24.47
N TYR A 272 17.46 -10.60 -23.47
CA TYR A 272 17.37 -9.20 -23.07
C TYR A 272 18.29 -8.96 -21.87
N ILE A 273 19.21 -8.00 -22.02
CA ILE A 273 20.38 -7.74 -21.15
C ILE A 273 20.00 -7.81 -19.66
N GLU A 274 20.66 -8.71 -18.93
CA GLU A 274 20.66 -8.69 -17.46
C GLU A 274 21.04 -7.28 -16.98
N ASN A 275 20.20 -6.67 -16.15
CA ASN A 275 20.26 -5.28 -15.65
C ASN A 275 19.51 -4.19 -16.45
N TYR A 276 18.83 -4.48 -17.55
CA TYR A 276 18.03 -3.44 -18.24
C TYR A 276 16.83 -2.95 -17.41
N ASP A 277 16.22 -3.85 -16.64
CA ASP A 277 15.10 -3.54 -15.73
C ASP A 277 15.51 -2.57 -14.60
N GLN A 278 16.81 -2.51 -14.26
CA GLN A 278 17.34 -1.58 -13.27
C GLN A 278 17.60 -0.18 -13.86
N LYS A 279 17.76 -0.06 -15.18
CA LYS A 279 18.03 1.22 -15.87
C LYS A 279 16.75 2.00 -16.17
N ILE A 280 15.59 1.33 -16.28
CA ILE A 280 14.33 2.01 -16.54
C ILE A 280 13.81 2.63 -15.25
N LYS A 281 13.90 3.96 -15.17
CA LYS A 281 13.31 4.74 -14.07
C LYS A 281 11.79 4.76 -14.25
N ILE A 282 11.10 3.81 -13.62
CA ILE A 282 9.63 3.78 -13.61
C ILE A 282 9.12 5.08 -12.98
N PRO A 283 8.18 5.79 -13.62
CA PRO A 283 7.54 6.96 -13.03
C PRO A 283 6.97 6.62 -11.64
N THR A 284 7.17 7.53 -10.70
CA THR A 284 6.55 7.44 -9.36
C THR A 284 5.44 8.47 -9.28
N CYS A 285 4.46 8.23 -8.42
CA CYS A 285 3.39 9.20 -8.16
C CYS A 285 3.84 10.41 -7.31
N SER A 286 5.15 10.60 -7.11
CA SER A 286 5.74 11.73 -6.37
C SER A 286 5.35 13.10 -6.93
N ASN A 287 5.02 13.18 -8.20
CA ASN A 287 4.58 14.42 -8.88
C ASN A 287 3.05 14.60 -8.86
N MET A 288 2.30 13.71 -8.20
CA MET A 288 0.85 13.82 -8.13
C MET A 288 0.48 15.08 -7.33
N GLN A 289 -0.10 16.07 -8.01
CA GLN A 289 -0.53 17.31 -7.37
C GLN A 289 -1.78 17.05 -6.52
N LEU A 290 -1.60 16.96 -5.20
CA LEU A 290 -2.69 16.91 -4.24
C LEU A 290 -3.30 18.31 -4.06
N ASN A 291 -4.62 18.37 -4.01
CA ASN A 291 -5.33 19.60 -3.66
C ASN A 291 -4.90 20.09 -2.27
N LYS A 292 -4.73 21.40 -2.08
CA LYS A 292 -4.37 22.01 -0.79
C LYS A 292 -5.31 21.58 0.34
N LYS A 293 -6.60 21.37 0.06
CA LYS A 293 -7.60 20.89 1.04
C LYS A 293 -7.35 19.46 1.57
N LEU A 294 -6.43 18.70 0.96
CA LEU A 294 -6.07 17.34 1.38
C LEU A 294 -4.82 17.28 2.26
N LYS A 295 -4.06 18.38 2.33
CA LYS A 295 -2.85 18.50 3.14
C LYS A 295 -3.22 19.05 4.52
#